data_AF-A0AAV6A416-F1
#
_entry.id   AF-A0AAV6A416-F1
#
_cell.length_a   1.000
_cell.length_b   1.000
_cell.length_c   1.000
_cell.angle_alpha   90.00
_cell.angle_beta   90.00
_cell.angle_gamma   90.00
#
_symmetry.space_group_name_H-M   'P 1'
#
loop_
_entity.id
_entity.type
_entity.pdbx_description
1 polymer ?
#
loop_
_entity_poly.entity_id
_entity_poly.type
_entity_poly.pdbx_seq_one_letter_code
_entity_poly.pdbx_strand_id
1 'polypeptide(L)' 'MNQPRDPGSLRRQEIILDVVRVSAVRSQGELQQLLRKRGIVVAQPTLSRDLRELGLAKTPRGYLAPGAPVARFAPAALRE' A
#
# COMPACT_ATOMS: atom_id res chain seq x y z
N MET A 1 -17.40 12.72 -9.47
CA MET A 1 -17.88 12.34 -8.12
C MET A 1 -16.72 12.38 -7.14
N ASN A 2 -16.52 13.52 -6.50
CA ASN A 2 -15.58 13.68 -5.41
C ASN A 2 -16.34 13.30 -4.13
N GLN A 3 -16.22 12.05 -3.68
CA GLN A 3 -16.87 11.65 -2.44
C GLN A 3 -16.23 12.42 -1.28
N PRO A 4 -17.02 13.02 -0.38
CA PRO A 4 -16.48 13.66 0.82
C PRO A 4 -15.63 12.64 1.57
N ARG A 5 -14.42 13.04 1.97
CA ARG A 5 -13.50 12.18 2.73
C ARG A 5 -14.19 11.79 4.04
N ASP A 6 -14.65 10.56 4.12
CA ASP A 6 -15.03 9.96 5.40
C ASP A 6 -13.83 10.09 6.35
N PRO A 7 -14.00 10.60 7.59
CA PRO A 7 -12.89 10.77 8.53
C PRO A 7 -12.18 9.43 8.86
N GLY A 8 -12.87 8.29 8.72
CA GLY A 8 -12.27 6.95 8.81
C GLY A 8 -11.35 6.62 7.63
N SER A 9 -11.49 7.30 6.49
CA SER A 9 -10.65 7.15 5.30
C SER A 9 -9.23 7.66 5.53
N LEU A 10 -9.05 8.80 6.19
CA LEU A 10 -7.72 9.37 6.45
C LEU A 10 -6.92 8.48 7.41
N ARG A 11 -7.53 8.06 8.52
CA ARG A 11 -6.87 7.14 9.46
C ARG A 11 -6.52 5.79 8.82
N ARG A 12 -7.40 5.27 7.97
CA ARG A 12 -7.12 4.04 7.21
C ARG A 12 -5.96 4.22 6.23
N GLN A 13 -5.92 5.35 5.52
CA GLN A 13 -4.85 5.67 4.57
C GLN A 13 -3.49 5.79 5.25
N GLU A 14 -3.41 6.39 6.43
CA GLU A 14 -2.18 6.43 7.25
C GLU A 14 -1.70 5.02 7.61
N ILE A 15 -2.61 4.14 8.02
CA ILE A 15 -2.27 2.76 8.37
C ILE A 15 -1.85 1.98 7.12
N ILE A 16 -2.51 2.18 5.98
CA ILE A 16 -2.10 1.57 4.70
C ILE A 16 -0.65 1.98 4.37
N LEU A 17 -0.29 3.25 4.52
CA LEU A 17 1.07 3.73 4.28
C LEU A 17 2.08 3.09 5.24
N ASP A 18 1.76 2.99 6.53
CA ASP A 18 2.62 2.33 7.52
C ASP A 18 2.86 0.86 7.15
N VAL A 19 1.80 0.12 6.83
CA VAL A 19 1.89 -1.30 6.45
C VAL A 19 2.74 -1.48 5.20
N VAL A 20 2.56 -0.63 4.18
CA VAL A 20 3.34 -0.72 2.93
C VAL A 20 4.81 -0.31 3.14
N ARG A 21 5.11 0.60 4.07
CA ARG A 21 6.49 0.98 4.40
C ARG A 21 7.23 -0.11 5.18
N VAL A 22 6.55 -0.76 6.10
CA VAL A 22 7.15 -1.76 7.00
C VAL A 22 7.18 -3.16 6.37
N SER A 23 6.27 -3.46 5.44
CA SER A 23 6.14 -4.77 4.80
C SER A 23 6.18 -4.67 3.28
N ALA A 24 6.88 -5.59 2.61
CA ALA A 24 6.92 -5.67 1.15
C ALA A 24 5.60 -6.25 0.60
N VAL A 25 4.54 -5.44 0.62
CA VAL A 25 3.20 -5.87 0.25
C VAL A 25 3.08 -6.06 -1.27
N ARG A 26 2.85 -7.29 -1.73
CA ARG A 26 2.85 -7.61 -3.17
C ARG A 26 1.49 -7.53 -3.85
N SER A 27 0.40 -7.51 -3.07
CA SER A 27 -0.96 -7.52 -3.61
C SER A 27 -1.98 -6.87 -2.67
N GLN A 28 -3.12 -6.46 -3.24
CA GLN A 28 -4.25 -5.92 -2.45
C GLN A 28 -4.80 -6.95 -1.46
N GLY A 29 -4.82 -8.24 -1.84
CA GLY A 29 -5.24 -9.33 -0.95
C GLY A 29 -4.31 -9.50 0.24
N GLU A 30 -3.00 -9.40 0.02
CA GLU A 30 -2.01 -9.43 1.09
C GLU A 30 -2.16 -8.22 2.03
N LEU A 31 -2.31 -7.02 1.46
CA LEU A 31 -2.59 -5.80 2.24
C LEU A 31 -3.85 -5.96 3.09
N GLN A 32 -4.93 -6.49 2.50
CA GLN A 32 -6.18 -6.73 3.21
C GLN A 32 -6.00 -7.72 4.37
N GLN A 33 -5.23 -8.79 4.19
CA GLN A 33 -4.93 -9.72 5.28
C GLN A 33 -4.11 -9.07 6.40
N LEU A 34 -3.12 -8.25 6.04
CA LEU A 34 -2.30 -7.51 7.01
C LEU A 34 -3.09 -6.46 7.81
N LEU A 35 -4.08 -5.83 7.18
CA LEU A 35 -5.01 -4.92 7.85
C LEU A 35 -5.97 -5.69 8.76
N ARG A 36 -6.51 -6.83 8.31
CA ARG A 36 -7.39 -7.69 9.12
C ARG A 36 -6.70 -8.19 10.38
N LYS A 37 -5.42 -8.55 10.31
CA LYS A 37 -4.59 -8.92 11.48
C LYS A 37 -4.46 -7.79 12.51
N ARG A 38 -4.63 -6.54 12.09
CA ARG A 38 -4.62 -5.34 12.95
C ARG A 38 -6.03 -4.91 13.38
N GLY A 39 -7.05 -5.74 13.12
CA GLY A 39 -8.46 -5.45 13.44
C GLY A 39 -9.17 -4.54 12.44
N ILE A 40 -8.55 -4.27 11.29
CA ILE A 40 -9.08 -3.33 10.28
C ILE A 40 -9.66 -4.13 9.11
N VAL A 41 -10.98 -4.12 8.99
CA VAL A 41 -11.70 -4.82 7.93
C VAL A 41 -12.04 -3.83 6.82
N VAL A 42 -11.45 -4.06 5.64
CA VAL A 42 -11.62 -3.18 4.47
C VAL A 42 -11.86 -4.05 3.24
N ALA A 43 -12.87 -3.72 2.45
CA ALA A 43 -13.16 -4.42 1.21
C ALA A 43 -12.16 -4.04 0.10
N GLN A 44 -11.94 -4.92 -0.88
CA GLN A 44 -11.00 -4.67 -1.98
C GLN A 44 -11.31 -3.41 -2.80
N PRO A 45 -12.58 -3.06 -3.13
CA PRO A 45 -12.87 -1.83 -3.89
C PRO A 45 -12.44 -0.56 -3.14
N THR A 46 -12.67 -0.54 -1.82
CA THR A 46 -12.24 0.56 -0.94
C THR A 46 -10.72 0.66 -0.89
N LEU A 47 -10.06 -0.48 -0.70
CA LEU A 47 -8.60 -0.56 -0.68
C LEU A 47 -7.98 -0.07 -2.01
N SER A 48 -8.57 -0.48 -3.14
CA SER A 48 -8.14 -0.06 -4.47
C SER A 48 -8.26 1.45 -4.66
N ARG A 49 -9.35 2.05 -4.16
CA ARG A 49 -9.52 3.51 -4.15
C ARG A 49 -8.46 4.18 -3.27
N ASP A 50 -8.26 3.73 -2.04
CA ASP A 50 -7.27 4.30 -1.13
C ASP A 50 -5.86 4.25 -1.71
N LEU A 51 -5.46 3.11 -2.30
CA LEU A 51 -4.15 2.97 -2.95
C LEU A 51 -3.97 3.99 -4.09
N ARG A 52 -5.02 4.24 -4.87
CA ARG A 52 -4.98 5.24 -5.96
C ARG A 52 -4.93 6.66 -5.42
N GLU A 53 -5.68 6.97 -4.37
CA GLU A 53 -5.68 8.28 -3.71
C GLU A 53 -4.35 8.58 -3.02
N LEU A 54 -3.72 7.55 -2.45
CA LEU A 54 -2.38 7.62 -1.85
C LEU A 54 -1.24 7.67 -2.88
N GLY A 55 -1.53 7.50 -4.17
CA GLY A 55 -0.52 7.45 -5.23
C GLY A 55 0.42 6.24 -5.13
N LEU A 56 -0.02 5.15 -4.49
CA LEU A 56 0.77 3.93 -4.32
C LEU A 56 0.91 3.19 -5.67
N ALA A 57 2.14 3.07 -6.15
CA ALA A 57 2.44 2.38 -7.41
C ALA A 57 2.71 0.89 -7.15
N LYS A 58 2.08 0.01 -7.93
CA LYS A 58 2.38 -1.43 -7.89
C LYS A 58 3.63 -1.72 -8.72
N THR A 59 4.65 -2.29 -8.09
CA THR A 59 5.87 -2.75 -8.75
C THR A 59 6.01 -4.27 -8.66
N PRO A 60 6.92 -4.90 -9.41
CA PRO A 60 7.21 -6.34 -9.27
C PRO A 60 7.65 -6.75 -7.85
N ARG A 61 8.14 -5.79 -7.05
CA ARG A 61 8.58 -6.01 -5.66
C ARG A 61 7.51 -5.68 -4.62
N GLY A 62 6.40 -5.07 -5.02
CA GLY A 62 5.30 -4.66 -4.14
C GLY A 62 4.87 -3.21 -4.34
N TYR A 63 4.02 -2.71 -3.44
CA TYR A 63 3.59 -1.32 -3.45
C TYR A 63 4.71 -0.38 -3.01
N LEU A 64 4.91 0.71 -3.76
CA LEU A 64 5.81 1.80 -3.41
C LEU A 64 5.02 3.09 -3.20
N ALA A 65 5.23 3.73 -2.06
CA ALA A 65 4.66 5.03 -1.75
C ALA A 65 5.40 6.14 -2.53
N PRO A 66 4.70 7.18 -3.00
CA PRO A 66 5.34 8.32 -3.64
C PRO A 66 6.26 9.00 -2.62
N GLY A 67 7.52 9.22 -3.01
CA GLY A 67 8.53 9.82 -2.13
C GLY A 67 9.09 8.89 -1.05
N ALA A 68 8.66 7.62 -0.96
CA ALA A 68 9.48 6.64 -0.25
C ALA A 68 10.83 6.55 -0.98
N PRO A 69 11.97 6.46 -0.26
CA PRO A 69 13.22 6.14 -0.92
C PRO A 69 12.97 4.84 -1.67
N VAL A 70 12.87 4.93 -3.00
CA VAL A 70 13.00 3.76 -3.85
C VAL A 70 14.31 3.18 -3.37
N ALA A 71 14.28 2.04 -2.67
CA ALA A 71 15.49 1.34 -2.29
C ALA A 71 16.21 1.16 -3.62
N ARG A 72 17.25 1.99 -3.81
CA ARG A 72 17.84 2.30 -5.10
C ARG A 72 18.06 0.97 -5.77
N PHE A 73 17.54 0.80 -6.98
CA PHE A 73 17.70 -0.43 -7.75
C PHE A 73 19.17 -0.86 -7.65
N ALA A 74 19.45 -1.83 -6.78
CA ALA A 74 20.60 -2.69 -6.92
C ALA A 74 20.15 -3.68 -8.00
N PRO A 75 20.67 -3.60 -9.24
CA PRO A 75 20.58 -4.76 -10.12
C PRO A 75 21.14 -5.92 -9.31
N ALA A 76 20.39 -7.03 -9.25
CA ALA A 76 20.93 -8.27 -8.73
C ALA A 76 22.24 -8.51 -9.47
N ALA A 77 23.34 -8.49 -8.73
CA ALA A 77 24.65 -8.73 -9.29
C ALA A 77 24.59 -10.04 -10.07
N LEU A 78 25.01 -9.96 -11.33
CA LEU A 78 25.42 -11.08 -12.14
C LEU A 78 26.36 -11.96 -11.30
N ARG A 79 25.86 -13.14 -10.92
CA ARG A 79 26.63 -14.36 -10.61
C ARG A 79 26.00 -15.38 -11.55
N GLU A 80 26.64 -15.96 -12.54
CA GLU A 80 28.02 -16.05 -13.03
C GLU A 80 28.05 -15.82 -14.55
#